data_AF-A0A1Y3B188-F1
#
_entry.id   AF-A0A1Y3B188-F1
#
_cell.length_a   1.000
_cell.length_b   1.000
_cell.length_c   1.000
_cell.angle_alpha   90.00
_cell.angle_beta   90.00
_cell.angle_gamma   90.00
#
_symmetry.space_group_name_H-M   'P 1'
#
loop_
_entity.id
_entity.type
_entity.pdbx_description
1 polymer ?
#
loop_
_entity_poly.entity_id
_entity_poly.type
_entity_poly.pdbx_seq_one_letter_code
_entity_poly.pdbx_strand_id
1 'polypeptide(L)'
;MLFFIYAVIGMQVFGKIGLDDETSITRNNNFQTFFQAILVLFRSATGEAWQEIMMDCADTHDVRCDPRSDEGSKDRNANCGSMLAIPYFISFYILCSFLIINLFVAVIMDNFDYLTRDWSILGPHHLDEFVRLWSEYDPDAKGRIKHLDVVTLLRKISPPLGFGKLCPHRVACKRLVSMNMPLNSDGTVMFNATLFAIVRTALKIKTDGNIDEANEELRAVIRKIWKRTSPKLLDQVVPPATDDEVTVGKFYATFLIQDYFRRFKKKKEERERMNNRDLEDTVALQAGLRSLHEFGPEIRRAVSGNLDEDNFENGPDWEPMHRRNHTLFGNVWSQLSTVKLRKAPATFHQSDGKDNQEFVFSRGKTNIFNKKSFNLIIFRFNSSIGSKITT
;
A
#
# COMPACT_ATOMS: atom_id res chain seq x y z
N MET A 1 -10.93 37.97 -13.20
CA MET A 1 -12.08 38.90 -13.04
C MET A 1 -11.81 40.00 -12.02
N LEU A 2 -11.40 39.70 -10.78
CA LEU A 2 -11.14 40.73 -9.75
C LEU A 2 -10.23 41.85 -10.26
N PHE A 3 -9.04 41.50 -10.78
CA PHE A 3 -8.10 42.44 -11.39
C PHE A 3 -8.69 43.29 -12.52
N PHE A 4 -9.56 42.71 -13.35
CA PHE A 4 -10.18 43.43 -14.47
C PHE A 4 -11.14 44.50 -13.97
N ILE A 5 -12.03 44.16 -13.03
CA ILE A 5 -13.02 45.07 -12.47
C ILE A 5 -12.32 46.23 -11.76
N TYR A 6 -11.35 45.91 -10.89
CA TYR A 6 -10.60 46.92 -10.15
C TYR A 6 -9.75 47.79 -11.08
N ALA A 7 -9.12 47.24 -12.13
CA ALA A 7 -8.34 48.04 -13.06
C ALA A 7 -9.20 49.10 -13.78
N VAL A 8 -10.40 48.73 -14.23
CA VAL A 8 -11.33 49.68 -14.88
C VAL A 8 -11.81 50.75 -13.90
N ILE A 9 -12.15 50.38 -12.67
CA ILE A 9 -12.55 51.34 -11.63
C ILE A 9 -11.38 52.27 -11.29
N GLY A 10 -10.18 51.74 -11.09
CA GLY A 10 -8.98 52.50 -10.75
C GLY A 10 -8.58 53.48 -11.87
N MET A 11 -8.70 53.09 -13.14
CA MET A 11 -8.50 54.01 -14.25
C MET A 11 -9.48 55.18 -14.22
N GLN A 12 -10.75 54.93 -13.91
CA GLN A 12 -11.77 55.97 -13.90
C GLN A 12 -11.61 56.96 -12.72
N VAL A 13 -11.15 56.46 -11.57
CA VAL A 13 -11.02 57.25 -10.34
C VAL A 13 -9.64 57.92 -10.22
N PHE A 14 -8.56 57.22 -10.56
CA PHE A 14 -7.17 57.65 -10.34
C PHE A 14 -6.39 57.94 -11.63
N GLY A 15 -7.01 57.77 -12.80
CA GLY A 15 -6.32 57.93 -14.09
C GLY A 15 -5.88 59.36 -14.43
N LYS A 16 -6.34 60.37 -13.68
CA LYS A 16 -5.96 61.78 -13.86
C LYS A 16 -4.83 62.26 -12.94
N ILE A 17 -4.37 61.41 -12.02
CA ILE A 17 -3.30 61.78 -11.09
C ILE A 17 -2.01 62.04 -11.87
N GLY A 18 -1.33 63.13 -11.50
CA GLY A 18 -0.04 63.52 -12.08
C GLY A 18 1.05 62.51 -11.73
N LEU A 19 1.98 62.31 -12.65
CA LEU A 19 3.10 61.39 -12.47
C LEU A 19 4.26 62.16 -11.82
N ASP A 20 4.75 61.66 -10.70
CA ASP A 20 5.89 62.24 -9.98
C ASP A 20 6.83 61.11 -9.53
N ASP A 21 8.11 61.25 -9.87
CA ASP A 21 9.16 60.27 -9.56
C ASP A 21 9.54 60.27 -8.07
N GLU A 22 9.15 61.30 -7.30
CA GLU A 22 9.30 61.34 -5.84
C GLU A 22 8.17 60.61 -5.09
N THR A 23 7.06 60.30 -5.78
CA THR A 23 5.90 59.58 -5.22
C THR A 23 5.86 58.13 -5.67
N SER A 24 4.94 57.34 -5.10
CA SER A 24 4.66 55.99 -5.57
C SER A 24 4.00 55.97 -6.95
N ILE A 25 3.42 57.09 -7.41
CA ILE A 25 2.72 57.21 -8.68
C ILE A 25 3.67 57.73 -9.76
N THR A 26 4.41 56.81 -10.36
CA THR A 26 5.42 57.10 -11.38
C THR A 26 4.95 56.72 -12.78
N ARG A 27 5.77 57.02 -13.80
CA ARG A 27 5.53 56.57 -15.18
C ARG A 27 5.35 55.06 -15.32
N ASN A 28 5.92 54.28 -14.41
CA ASN A 28 5.84 52.81 -14.41
C ASN A 28 4.81 52.26 -13.41
N ASN A 29 4.20 53.11 -12.59
CA ASN A 29 3.25 52.70 -11.55
C ASN A 29 2.07 53.69 -11.48
N ASN A 30 1.14 53.59 -12.44
CA ASN A 30 0.02 54.52 -12.56
C ASN A 30 -1.26 53.87 -13.08
N PHE A 31 -2.37 54.62 -13.01
CA PHE A 31 -3.70 54.21 -13.46
C PHE A 31 -4.11 54.84 -14.81
N GLN A 32 -3.17 55.43 -15.57
CA GLN A 32 -3.52 56.13 -16.83
C GLN A 32 -3.92 55.17 -17.95
N THR A 33 -3.41 53.94 -17.94
CA THR A 33 -3.72 52.91 -18.95
C THR A 33 -4.09 51.59 -18.29
N PHE A 34 -4.87 50.77 -19.00
CA PHE A 34 -5.40 49.51 -18.47
C PHE A 34 -4.31 48.52 -18.03
N PHE A 35 -3.27 48.36 -18.83
CA PHE A 35 -2.18 47.44 -18.49
C PHE A 35 -1.37 47.95 -17.29
N GLN A 36 -1.12 49.26 -17.20
CA GLN A 36 -0.43 49.84 -16.04
C GLN A 36 -1.27 49.70 -14.77
N ALA A 37 -2.58 49.95 -14.84
CA ALA A 37 -3.49 49.74 -13.72
C ALA A 37 -3.49 48.27 -13.22
N ILE A 38 -3.43 47.29 -14.14
CA ILE A 38 -3.26 45.89 -13.75
C ILE A 38 -1.92 45.65 -13.05
N LEU A 39 -0.82 46.26 -13.52
CA LEU A 39 0.49 46.11 -12.88
C LEU A 39 0.52 46.71 -11.48
N VAL A 40 -0.09 47.88 -11.28
CA VAL A 40 -0.24 48.50 -9.95
C VAL A 40 -1.05 47.59 -9.02
N LEU A 41 -2.14 47.00 -9.52
CA LEU A 41 -2.94 46.04 -8.76
C LEU A 41 -2.19 44.73 -8.49
N PHE A 42 -1.34 44.28 -9.41
CA PHE A 42 -0.51 43.10 -9.21
C PHE A 42 0.54 43.33 -8.12
N ARG A 43 1.22 44.48 -8.16
CA ARG A 43 2.11 44.95 -7.10
C ARG A 43 1.40 45.06 -5.75
N SER A 44 0.16 45.57 -5.77
CA SER A 44 -0.67 45.65 -4.56
C SER A 44 -1.09 44.28 -4.02
N ALA A 45 -1.35 43.31 -4.92
CA ALA A 45 -1.73 41.95 -4.57
C ALA A 45 -0.59 41.12 -3.96
N THR A 46 0.66 41.41 -4.32
CA THR A 46 1.84 40.83 -3.66
C THR A 46 2.16 41.47 -2.32
N GLY A 47 1.44 42.54 -1.95
CA GLY A 47 1.64 43.28 -0.70
C GLY A 47 2.80 44.29 -0.76
N GLU A 48 3.33 44.60 -1.94
CA GLU A 48 4.46 45.52 -2.09
C GLU A 48 3.98 46.97 -2.11
N ALA A 49 4.37 47.75 -1.10
CA ALA A 49 4.17 49.20 -1.01
C ALA A 49 2.74 49.70 -1.29
N TRP A 50 1.72 48.83 -1.14
CA TRP A 50 0.35 49.13 -1.52
C TRP A 50 -0.25 50.26 -0.66
N GLN A 51 0.20 50.37 0.59
CA GLN A 51 -0.19 51.47 1.48
C GLN A 51 0.32 52.83 0.99
N GLU A 52 1.52 52.89 0.40
CA GLU A 52 2.09 54.14 -0.12
C GLU A 52 1.34 54.55 -1.39
N ILE A 53 1.09 53.60 -2.29
CA ILE A 53 0.24 53.82 -3.48
C ILE A 53 -1.16 54.32 -3.09
N MET A 54 -1.73 53.77 -2.02
CA MET A 54 -3.03 54.22 -1.51
C MET A 54 -2.98 55.66 -0.99
N MET A 55 -1.94 56.03 -0.25
CA MET A 55 -1.78 57.39 0.27
C MET A 55 -1.57 58.41 -0.86
N ASP A 56 -0.79 58.04 -1.87
CA ASP A 56 -0.52 58.88 -3.05
C ASP A 56 -1.71 58.96 -4.02
N CYS A 57 -2.76 58.15 -3.80
CA CYS A 57 -4.06 58.27 -4.48
C CYS A 57 -5.15 58.94 -3.62
N ALA A 58 -4.90 59.12 -2.32
CA ALA A 58 -5.86 59.68 -1.39
C ALA A 58 -6.02 61.19 -1.60
N ASP A 59 -7.13 61.75 -1.10
CA ASP A 59 -7.40 63.18 -1.14
C ASP A 59 -6.49 63.94 -0.16
N THR A 60 -5.24 64.15 -0.58
CA THR A 60 -4.21 64.90 0.12
C THR A 60 -3.78 66.09 -0.75
N HIS A 61 -3.46 67.22 -0.13
CA HIS A 61 -3.08 68.46 -0.85
C HIS A 61 -1.82 68.30 -1.74
N ASP A 62 -1.04 67.24 -1.51
CA ASP A 62 0.18 66.94 -2.25
C ASP A 62 -0.09 66.22 -3.60
N VAL A 63 -1.29 65.66 -3.80
CA VAL A 63 -1.66 64.91 -5.01
C VAL A 63 -2.15 65.85 -6.11
N ARG A 64 -1.28 66.16 -7.07
CA ARG A 64 -1.60 67.05 -8.19
C ARG A 64 -2.22 66.31 -9.38
N CYS A 65 -3.06 67.00 -10.14
CA CYS A 65 -3.55 66.52 -11.42
C CYS A 65 -2.46 66.53 -12.51
N ASP A 66 -2.52 65.58 -13.45
CA ASP A 66 -1.68 65.61 -14.66
C ASP A 66 -1.97 66.91 -15.45
N PRO A 67 -0.96 67.70 -15.84
CA PRO A 67 -1.15 68.90 -16.66
C PRO A 67 -1.92 68.68 -17.97
N ARG A 68 -1.96 67.44 -18.47
CA ARG A 68 -2.71 67.05 -19.69
C ARG A 68 -4.19 66.75 -19.42
N SER A 69 -4.62 66.73 -18.17
CA SER A 69 -6.01 66.50 -17.79
C SER A 69 -6.86 67.78 -17.90
N ASP A 70 -8.19 67.62 -17.99
CA ASP A 70 -9.14 68.73 -18.06
C ASP A 70 -9.10 69.63 -16.80
N GLU A 71 -8.71 69.06 -15.67
CA GLU A 71 -8.59 69.76 -14.38
C GLU A 71 -7.22 70.44 -14.24
N GLY A 72 -6.14 69.72 -14.57
CA GLY A 72 -4.77 70.26 -14.54
C GLY A 72 -4.47 71.34 -15.59
N SER A 73 -5.22 71.34 -16.71
CA SER A 73 -5.14 72.40 -17.72
C SER A 73 -5.83 73.71 -17.30
N LYS A 74 -6.82 73.63 -16.39
CA LYS A 74 -7.54 74.79 -15.85
C LYS A 74 -6.87 75.37 -14.61
N ASP A 75 -6.41 74.50 -13.72
CA ASP A 75 -5.68 74.88 -12.52
C ASP A 75 -4.52 73.90 -12.28
N ARG A 76 -3.30 74.42 -12.33
CA ARG A 76 -2.08 73.64 -12.06
C ARG A 76 -1.98 73.17 -10.62
N ASN A 77 -2.74 73.79 -9.71
CA ASN A 77 -2.81 73.43 -8.31
C ASN A 77 -4.04 72.57 -7.98
N ALA A 78 -4.80 72.12 -8.98
CA ALA A 78 -5.93 71.21 -8.77
C ALA A 78 -5.46 69.90 -8.09
N ASN A 79 -6.22 69.47 -7.09
CA ASN A 79 -6.04 68.21 -6.40
C ASN A 79 -6.87 67.12 -7.10
N CYS A 80 -6.22 66.04 -7.51
CA CYS A 80 -6.83 64.89 -8.18
C CYS A 80 -6.92 63.63 -7.30
N GLY A 81 -6.54 63.74 -6.03
CA GLY A 81 -6.71 62.69 -5.04
C GLY A 81 -8.18 62.42 -4.73
N SER A 82 -8.51 61.19 -4.33
CA SER A 82 -9.88 60.82 -3.98
C SER A 82 -9.95 60.10 -2.64
N MET A 83 -10.94 60.46 -1.81
CA MET A 83 -11.24 59.73 -0.57
C MET A 83 -11.66 58.26 -0.83
N LEU A 84 -12.04 57.94 -2.07
CA LEU A 84 -12.34 56.56 -2.48
C LEU A 84 -11.10 55.66 -2.54
N ALA A 85 -9.88 56.21 -2.50
CA ALA A 85 -8.63 55.42 -2.46
C ALA A 85 -8.59 54.44 -1.30
N ILE A 86 -8.93 54.88 -0.09
CA ILE A 86 -8.89 54.06 1.13
C ILE A 86 -9.81 52.82 1.01
N PRO A 87 -11.13 52.96 0.78
CA PRO A 87 -11.99 51.80 0.63
C PRO A 87 -11.67 50.96 -0.63
N TYR A 88 -11.15 51.56 -1.70
CA TYR A 88 -10.73 50.84 -2.91
C TYR A 88 -9.58 49.87 -2.63
N PHE A 89 -8.46 50.35 -2.06
CA PHE A 89 -7.29 49.52 -1.80
C PHE A 89 -7.51 48.52 -0.67
N ILE A 90 -8.20 48.90 0.41
CA ILE A 90 -8.51 47.98 1.51
C ILE A 90 -9.43 46.84 1.04
N SER A 91 -10.50 47.15 0.30
CA SER A 91 -11.41 46.12 -0.23
C SER A 91 -10.69 45.19 -1.22
N PHE A 92 -9.85 45.75 -2.10
CA PHE A 92 -9.03 44.97 -3.01
C PHE A 92 -8.11 44.00 -2.26
N TYR A 93 -7.40 44.49 -1.24
CA TYR A 93 -6.44 43.69 -0.47
C TYR A 93 -7.12 42.51 0.25
N ILE A 94 -8.27 42.76 0.89
CA ILE A 94 -9.03 41.72 1.59
C ILE A 94 -9.56 40.67 0.60
N LEU A 95 -10.18 41.11 -0.50
CA LEU A 95 -10.74 40.19 -1.51
C LEU A 95 -9.63 39.39 -2.21
N CYS A 96 -8.51 40.04 -2.55
CA CYS A 96 -7.38 39.38 -3.19
C CYS A 96 -6.74 38.34 -2.27
N SER A 97 -6.49 38.70 -0.99
CA SER A 97 -5.96 37.77 0.01
C SER A 97 -6.88 36.56 0.20
N PHE A 98 -8.19 36.79 0.30
CA PHE A 98 -9.18 35.71 0.40
C PHE A 98 -9.13 34.77 -0.81
N LEU A 99 -9.05 35.30 -2.03
CA LEU A 99 -8.95 34.48 -3.24
C LEU A 99 -7.64 33.69 -3.32
N ILE A 100 -6.50 34.30 -2.97
CA ILE A 100 -5.19 33.62 -2.97
C ILE A 100 -5.19 32.47 -1.96
N ILE A 101 -5.69 32.69 -0.74
CA ILE A 101 -5.79 31.64 0.28
C ILE A 101 -6.70 30.50 -0.21
N ASN A 102 -7.87 30.81 -0.76
CA ASN A 102 -8.78 29.77 -1.27
C ASN A 102 -8.19 28.98 -2.43
N LEU A 103 -7.42 29.63 -3.31
CA LEU A 103 -6.66 28.95 -4.37
C LEU A 103 -5.61 28.02 -3.77
N PHE A 104 -4.86 28.48 -2.78
CA PHE A 104 -3.85 27.67 -2.10
C PHE A 104 -4.46 26.47 -1.39
N VAL A 105 -5.57 26.65 -0.69
CA VAL A 105 -6.31 25.55 -0.04
C VAL A 105 -6.81 24.54 -1.07
N ALA A 106 -7.35 24.98 -2.21
CA ALA A 106 -7.79 24.08 -3.28
C ALA A 106 -6.62 23.25 -3.83
N VAL A 107 -5.49 23.91 -4.15
CA VAL A 107 -4.28 23.24 -4.63
C VAL A 107 -3.73 22.28 -3.59
N ILE A 108 -3.70 22.67 -2.32
CA ILE A 108 -3.28 21.77 -1.24
C ILE A 108 -4.22 20.59 -1.14
N MET A 109 -5.54 20.76 -1.18
CA MET A 109 -6.48 19.64 -1.07
C MET A 109 -6.30 18.62 -2.19
N ASP A 110 -6.03 19.08 -3.41
CA ASP A 110 -5.72 18.21 -4.55
C ASP A 110 -4.37 17.49 -4.37
N ASN A 111 -3.38 18.16 -3.76
CA ASN A 111 -2.06 17.60 -3.50
C ASN A 111 -1.93 16.87 -2.16
N PHE A 112 -2.88 17.04 -1.24
CA PHE A 112 -2.89 16.43 0.09
C PHE A 112 -2.99 14.92 -0.03
N ASP A 113 -3.71 14.46 -1.05
CA ASP A 113 -3.79 13.07 -1.43
C ASP A 113 -2.46 12.49 -1.91
N TYR A 114 -1.58 13.31 -2.51
CA TYR A 114 -0.22 12.90 -2.86
C TYR A 114 0.69 12.90 -1.63
N LEU A 115 0.64 13.96 -0.83
CA LEU A 115 1.50 14.14 0.34
C LEU A 115 1.18 13.20 1.51
N THR A 116 -0.05 12.68 1.61
CA THR A 116 -0.44 11.71 2.66
C THR A 116 -0.40 10.25 2.22
N ARG A 117 0.08 9.95 1.00
CA ARG A 117 0.23 8.57 0.49
C ARG A 117 1.30 7.74 1.19
N ASP A 118 2.07 8.35 2.08
CA ASP A 118 3.10 7.70 2.89
C ASP A 118 2.56 6.62 3.85
N TRP A 119 1.25 6.40 3.90
CA TRP A 119 0.62 5.39 4.77
C TRP A 119 -0.19 4.31 4.03
N SER A 120 -0.28 4.34 2.70
CA SER A 120 -0.94 3.24 2.00
C SER A 120 0.00 2.05 1.90
N ILE A 121 -0.37 0.93 2.54
CA ILE A 121 0.29 -0.37 2.39
C ILE A 121 0.49 -0.78 0.90
N LEU A 122 -0.19 -0.14 -0.04
CA LEU A 122 -0.07 -0.39 -1.47
C LEU A 122 -0.06 0.92 -2.29
N GLY A 123 1.14 1.40 -2.60
CA GLY A 123 1.36 2.55 -3.49
C GLY A 123 1.33 2.24 -5.00
N PRO A 124 1.35 3.27 -5.86
CA PRO A 124 1.33 3.13 -7.33
C PRO A 124 2.59 2.45 -7.87
N HIS A 125 3.73 2.66 -7.23
CA HIS A 125 5.01 2.06 -7.61
C HIS A 125 4.98 0.52 -7.56
N HIS A 126 4.25 -0.09 -6.62
CA HIS A 126 4.08 -1.55 -6.57
C HIS A 126 3.28 -2.08 -7.76
N LEU A 127 2.29 -1.31 -8.24
CA LEU A 127 1.51 -1.68 -9.41
C LEU A 127 2.36 -1.56 -10.69
N ASP A 128 3.21 -0.53 -10.76
CA ASP A 128 4.13 -0.33 -11.88
C ASP A 128 5.19 -1.45 -11.92
N GLU A 129 5.69 -1.88 -10.76
CA GLU A 129 6.55 -3.06 -10.65
C GLU A 129 5.85 -4.33 -11.16
N PHE A 130 4.58 -4.55 -10.78
CA PHE A 130 3.79 -5.68 -11.27
C PHE A 130 3.62 -5.65 -12.79
N VAL A 131 3.26 -4.50 -13.37
CA VAL A 131 3.09 -4.34 -14.83
C VAL A 131 4.39 -4.64 -15.56
N ARG A 132 5.53 -4.10 -15.07
CA ARG A 132 6.85 -4.33 -15.64
C ARG A 132 7.22 -5.81 -15.61
N LEU A 133 7.02 -6.48 -14.47
CA LEU A 133 7.32 -7.90 -14.35
C LEU A 133 6.36 -8.77 -15.16
N TRP A 134 5.10 -8.37 -15.31
CA TRP A 134 4.16 -9.04 -16.20
C TRP A 134 4.61 -9.00 -17.66
N SER A 135 5.10 -7.85 -18.14
CA SER A 135 5.58 -7.73 -19.52
C SER A 135 6.78 -8.62 -19.84
N GLU A 136 7.55 -9.08 -18.84
CA GLU A 136 8.61 -10.08 -19.06
C GLU A 136 8.03 -11.46 -19.48
N TYR A 137 6.82 -11.79 -19.02
CA TYR A 137 6.16 -13.08 -19.31
C TYR A 137 5.14 -13.00 -20.46
N ASP A 138 4.66 -11.80 -20.80
CA ASP A 138 3.75 -11.55 -21.93
C ASP A 138 4.33 -10.46 -22.86
N PRO A 139 5.40 -10.76 -23.62
CA PRO A 139 6.03 -9.79 -24.51
C PRO A 139 5.12 -9.37 -25.68
N ASP A 140 4.18 -10.23 -26.06
CA ASP A 140 3.22 -9.99 -27.15
C ASP A 140 1.98 -9.18 -26.70
N ALA A 141 1.92 -8.75 -25.43
CA ALA A 141 0.79 -8.02 -24.85
C ALA A 141 -0.58 -8.69 -25.07
N LYS A 142 -0.63 -10.03 -25.03
CA LYS A 142 -1.87 -10.82 -25.20
C LYS A 142 -2.84 -10.59 -24.05
N GLY A 143 -2.36 -10.08 -22.91
CA GLY A 143 -3.13 -9.84 -21.69
C GLY A 143 -3.40 -11.10 -20.89
N ARG A 144 -2.68 -12.20 -21.17
CA ARG A 144 -2.86 -13.51 -20.54
C ARG A 144 -1.55 -14.27 -20.44
N ILE A 145 -1.36 -14.98 -19.32
CA ILE A 145 -0.20 -15.84 -19.07
C ILE A 145 -0.66 -17.21 -18.56
N LYS A 146 0.21 -18.23 -18.58
CA LYS A 146 -0.13 -19.55 -18.02
C LYS A 146 -0.16 -19.48 -16.49
N HIS A 147 -1.05 -20.24 -15.85
CA HIS A 147 -1.17 -20.25 -14.39
C HIS A 147 0.13 -20.65 -13.66
N LEU A 148 0.96 -21.50 -14.28
CA LEU A 148 2.27 -21.92 -13.75
C LEU A 148 3.23 -20.74 -13.58
N ASP A 149 3.23 -19.82 -14.54
CA ASP A 149 4.14 -18.67 -14.56
C ASP A 149 3.76 -17.64 -13.49
N VAL A 150 2.48 -17.59 -13.08
CA VAL A 150 1.98 -16.69 -12.02
C VAL A 150 2.73 -16.91 -10.71
N VAL A 151 3.01 -18.16 -10.32
CA VAL A 151 3.75 -18.47 -9.09
C VAL A 151 5.16 -17.87 -9.15
N THR A 152 5.81 -17.99 -10.29
CA THR A 152 7.19 -17.49 -10.48
C THR A 152 7.22 -15.96 -10.54
N LEU A 153 6.23 -15.34 -11.19
CA LEU A 153 6.03 -13.90 -11.23
C LEU A 153 5.82 -13.33 -9.82
N LEU A 154 4.90 -13.91 -9.03
CA LEU A 154 4.61 -13.43 -7.67
C LEU A 154 5.79 -13.57 -6.70
N ARG A 155 6.69 -14.54 -6.93
CA ARG A 155 7.94 -14.69 -6.17
C ARG A 155 9.00 -13.66 -6.56
N LYS A 156 8.97 -13.11 -7.79
CA LYS A 156 9.86 -12.02 -8.21
C LYS A 156 9.44 -10.68 -7.60
N ILE A 157 8.14 -10.46 -7.41
CA ILE A 157 7.60 -9.21 -6.87
C ILE A 157 7.87 -9.13 -5.36
N SER A 158 8.31 -7.95 -4.91
CA SER A 158 8.54 -7.66 -3.49
C SER A 158 7.24 -7.64 -2.67
N PRO A 159 7.24 -8.04 -1.39
CA PRO A 159 6.14 -7.72 -0.47
C PRO A 159 5.92 -6.20 -0.45
N PRO A 160 4.67 -5.69 -0.40
CA PRO A 160 3.45 -6.33 0.11
C PRO A 160 2.52 -6.96 -0.95
N LEU A 161 2.73 -6.69 -2.24
CA LEU A 161 1.90 -7.22 -3.33
C LEU A 161 2.35 -8.62 -3.77
N GLY A 162 3.66 -8.87 -3.77
CA GLY A 162 4.28 -10.15 -4.08
C GLY A 162 4.64 -10.98 -2.84
N PHE A 163 5.33 -12.09 -3.08
CA PHE A 163 5.79 -13.00 -2.03
C PHE A 163 7.27 -12.83 -1.69
N GLY A 164 8.05 -12.20 -2.57
CA GLY A 164 9.50 -12.10 -2.45
C GLY A 164 10.24 -13.41 -2.77
N LYS A 165 11.53 -13.28 -3.09
CA LYS A 165 12.37 -14.38 -3.58
C LYS A 165 12.52 -15.54 -2.59
N LEU A 166 12.51 -15.23 -1.28
CA LEU A 166 12.65 -16.20 -0.19
C LEU A 166 11.38 -17.01 0.09
N CYS A 167 10.24 -16.71 -0.56
CA CYS A 167 9.01 -17.43 -0.28
C CYS A 167 9.06 -18.90 -0.75
N PRO A 168 8.79 -19.88 0.14
CA PRO A 168 8.69 -21.28 -0.25
C PRO A 168 7.51 -21.53 -1.20
N HIS A 169 7.70 -22.42 -2.18
CA HIS A 169 6.68 -22.73 -3.19
C HIS A 169 5.33 -23.14 -2.59
N ARG A 170 5.33 -23.91 -1.49
CA ARG A 170 4.10 -24.36 -0.80
C ARG A 170 3.30 -23.19 -0.20
N VAL A 171 3.99 -22.19 0.36
CA VAL A 171 3.34 -20.99 0.94
C VAL A 171 2.74 -20.13 -0.16
N ALA A 172 3.46 -19.96 -1.28
CA ALA A 172 2.97 -19.28 -2.47
C ALA A 172 1.70 -19.95 -3.03
N CYS A 173 1.70 -21.28 -3.17
CA CYS A 173 0.54 -22.05 -3.61
C CYS A 173 -0.65 -21.88 -2.65
N LYS A 174 -0.42 -21.99 -1.33
CA LYS A 174 -1.48 -21.79 -0.33
C LYS A 174 -2.10 -20.39 -0.45
N ARG A 175 -1.31 -19.37 -0.73
CA ARG A 175 -1.77 -17.98 -0.89
C ARG A 175 -2.50 -17.76 -2.23
N LEU A 176 -2.13 -18.48 -3.29
CA LEU A 176 -2.88 -18.54 -4.55
C LEU A 176 -4.23 -19.22 -4.40
N VAL A 177 -4.35 -20.24 -3.54
CA VAL A 177 -5.64 -20.85 -3.20
C VAL A 177 -6.61 -19.82 -2.63
N SER A 178 -6.13 -18.94 -1.74
CA SER A 178 -6.96 -17.87 -1.17
C SER A 178 -7.29 -16.72 -2.13
N MET A 179 -6.62 -16.60 -3.28
CA MET A 179 -6.87 -15.51 -4.25
C MET A 179 -8.04 -15.80 -5.21
N ASN A 180 -8.51 -17.05 -5.29
CA ASN A 180 -9.66 -17.51 -6.10
C ASN A 180 -9.77 -16.88 -7.51
N MET A 181 -8.65 -16.75 -8.22
CA MET A 181 -8.62 -16.16 -9.56
C MET A 181 -9.23 -17.12 -10.60
N PRO A 182 -10.08 -16.63 -11.54
CA PRO A 182 -10.64 -17.46 -12.60
C PRO A 182 -9.56 -17.99 -13.54
N LEU A 183 -9.72 -19.25 -13.96
CA LEU A 183 -8.85 -19.92 -14.93
C LEU A 183 -9.61 -20.13 -16.24
N ASN A 184 -9.03 -19.75 -17.37
CA ASN A 184 -9.60 -20.05 -18.68
C ASN A 184 -9.43 -21.54 -19.02
N SER A 185 -10.25 -22.06 -19.95
CA SER A 185 -10.17 -23.45 -20.46
C SER A 185 -8.76 -23.85 -20.90
N ASP A 186 -8.00 -22.90 -21.44
CA ASP A 186 -6.65 -23.12 -21.98
C ASP A 186 -5.56 -23.17 -20.89
N GLY A 187 -5.94 -23.14 -19.61
CA GLY A 187 -5.02 -23.10 -18.48
C GLY A 187 -4.30 -21.75 -18.31
N THR A 188 -4.84 -20.69 -18.92
CA THR A 188 -4.31 -19.31 -18.83
C THR A 188 -5.12 -18.46 -17.87
N VAL A 189 -4.48 -17.42 -17.33
CA VAL A 189 -5.10 -16.40 -16.49
C VAL A 189 -4.95 -15.05 -17.17
N MET A 190 -5.94 -14.18 -16.96
CA MET A 190 -5.94 -12.84 -17.55
C MET A 190 -5.30 -11.82 -16.62
N PHE A 191 -4.56 -10.87 -17.19
CA PHE A 191 -3.92 -9.77 -16.44
C PHE A 191 -4.89 -9.06 -15.48
N ASN A 192 -6.08 -8.70 -15.98
CA ASN A 192 -7.05 -7.96 -15.18
C ASN A 192 -7.57 -8.76 -13.98
N ALA A 193 -7.86 -10.05 -14.20
CA ALA A 193 -8.30 -10.96 -13.15
C ALA A 193 -7.20 -11.18 -12.11
N THR A 194 -5.95 -11.36 -12.55
CA THR A 194 -4.80 -11.57 -11.67
C THR A 194 -4.51 -10.34 -10.82
N LEU A 195 -4.41 -9.17 -11.45
CA LEU A 195 -4.12 -7.93 -10.74
C LEU A 195 -5.21 -7.64 -9.70
N PHE A 196 -6.48 -7.78 -10.08
CA PHE A 196 -7.59 -7.58 -9.17
C PHE A 196 -7.56 -8.55 -7.98
N ALA A 197 -7.34 -9.85 -8.24
CA ALA A 197 -7.27 -10.87 -7.20
C ALA A 197 -6.16 -10.59 -6.19
N ILE A 198 -4.95 -10.21 -6.66
CA ILE A 198 -3.82 -9.91 -5.77
C ILE A 198 -4.13 -8.68 -4.91
N VAL A 199 -4.66 -7.61 -5.49
CA VAL A 199 -4.99 -6.40 -4.74
C VAL A 199 -6.14 -6.66 -3.75
N ARG A 200 -7.15 -7.43 -4.15
CA ARG A 200 -8.25 -7.85 -3.27
C ARG A 200 -7.73 -8.59 -2.05
N THR A 201 -6.80 -9.53 -2.23
CA THR A 201 -6.20 -10.30 -1.14
C THR A 201 -5.26 -9.46 -0.28
N ALA A 202 -4.48 -8.55 -0.87
CA ALA A 202 -3.59 -7.67 -0.11
C ALA A 202 -4.36 -6.69 0.79
N LEU A 203 -5.49 -6.18 0.32
CA LEU A 203 -6.35 -5.23 1.04
C LEU A 203 -7.48 -5.91 1.85
N LYS A 204 -7.58 -7.25 1.82
CA LYS A 204 -8.64 -8.05 2.46
C LYS A 204 -10.05 -7.56 2.15
N ILE A 205 -10.31 -7.27 0.87
CA ILE A 205 -11.59 -6.73 0.42
C ILE A 205 -12.59 -7.88 0.25
N LYS A 206 -13.60 -7.94 1.13
CA LYS A 206 -14.69 -8.93 1.05
C LYS A 206 -14.14 -10.34 0.84
N THR A 207 -13.19 -10.73 1.68
CA THR A 207 -12.54 -12.06 1.67
C THR A 207 -13.05 -12.99 2.76
N ASP A 208 -13.91 -12.49 3.65
CA ASP A 208 -14.40 -13.23 4.81
C ASP A 208 -15.78 -13.82 4.52
N GLY A 209 -16.03 -15.05 5.00
CA GLY A 209 -17.31 -15.74 4.85
C GLY A 209 -17.45 -16.48 3.53
N ASN A 210 -18.68 -16.54 3.00
CA ASN A 210 -18.97 -17.17 1.72
C ASN A 210 -18.45 -16.31 0.56
N ILE A 211 -17.54 -16.87 -0.24
CA ILE A 211 -16.88 -16.17 -1.35
C ILE A 211 -17.90 -15.72 -2.40
N ASP A 212 -18.96 -16.51 -2.64
CA ASP A 212 -19.95 -16.23 -3.67
C ASP A 212 -20.85 -15.04 -3.31
N GLU A 213 -21.29 -14.98 -2.06
CA GLU A 213 -22.03 -13.84 -1.52
C GLU A 213 -21.17 -12.57 -1.52
N ALA A 214 -19.92 -12.70 -1.06
CA ALA A 214 -18.95 -11.62 -1.06
C ALA A 214 -18.65 -11.10 -2.49
N ASN A 215 -18.65 -11.98 -3.50
CA ASN A 215 -18.48 -11.62 -4.90
C ASN A 215 -19.68 -10.84 -5.44
N GLU A 216 -20.92 -11.25 -5.12
CA GLU A 216 -22.12 -10.55 -5.59
C GLU A 216 -22.24 -9.16 -4.96
N GLU A 217 -21.98 -9.05 -3.64
CA GLU A 217 -21.92 -7.75 -2.97
C GLU A 217 -20.85 -6.84 -3.58
N LEU A 218 -19.64 -7.39 -3.83
CA LEU A 218 -18.56 -6.66 -4.46
C LEU A 218 -18.94 -6.19 -5.87
N ARG A 219 -19.60 -7.05 -6.67
CA ARG A 219 -20.16 -6.69 -7.97
C ARG A 219 -21.15 -5.54 -7.86
N ALA A 220 -22.05 -5.54 -6.87
CA ALA A 220 -23.00 -4.46 -6.65
C ALA A 220 -22.31 -3.14 -6.29
N VAL A 221 -21.29 -3.18 -5.42
CA VAL A 221 -20.48 -2.00 -5.08
C VAL A 221 -19.73 -1.47 -6.31
N ILE A 222 -19.12 -2.37 -7.08
CA ILE A 222 -18.39 -2.00 -8.30
C ILE A 222 -19.32 -1.35 -9.32
N ARG A 223 -20.52 -1.90 -9.56
CA ARG A 223 -21.51 -1.29 -10.47
C ARG A 223 -21.93 0.12 -10.02
N LYS A 224 -22.03 0.37 -8.71
CA LYS A 224 -22.35 1.70 -8.16
C LYS A 224 -21.22 2.71 -8.36
N ILE A 225 -19.97 2.29 -8.17
CA ILE A 225 -18.80 3.18 -8.31
C ILE A 225 -18.47 3.38 -9.80
N TRP A 226 -18.60 2.33 -10.62
CA TRP A 226 -18.15 2.29 -12.01
C TRP A 226 -19.31 2.23 -13.01
N LYS A 227 -20.06 3.32 -13.14
CA LYS A 227 -21.27 3.40 -13.98
C LYS A 227 -21.04 3.14 -15.49
N ARG A 228 -19.80 3.23 -15.97
CA ARG A 228 -19.44 3.06 -17.40
C ARG A 228 -18.59 1.81 -17.69
N THR A 229 -18.33 0.96 -16.70
CA THR A 229 -17.50 -0.23 -16.92
C THR A 229 -18.23 -1.26 -17.78
N SER A 230 -17.51 -1.86 -18.73
CA SER A 230 -18.08 -2.90 -19.57
C SER A 230 -18.45 -4.13 -18.73
N PRO A 231 -19.64 -4.72 -18.93
CA PRO A 231 -20.07 -5.90 -18.18
C PRO A 231 -19.07 -7.06 -18.38
N LYS A 232 -18.50 -7.20 -19.58
CA LYS A 232 -17.44 -8.18 -19.89
C LYS A 232 -16.22 -8.07 -18.99
N LEU A 233 -15.76 -6.85 -18.69
CA LEU A 233 -14.61 -6.66 -17.79
C LEU A 233 -14.99 -7.02 -16.35
N LEU A 234 -16.22 -6.67 -15.93
CA LEU A 234 -16.72 -7.02 -14.61
C LEU A 234 -16.80 -8.55 -14.43
N ASP A 235 -17.29 -9.27 -15.43
CA ASP A 235 -17.37 -10.73 -15.44
C ASP A 235 -15.98 -11.38 -15.44
N GLN A 236 -14.99 -10.72 -16.05
CA GLN A 236 -13.61 -11.20 -16.05
C GLN A 236 -12.92 -11.06 -14.68
N VAL A 237 -13.19 -9.99 -13.92
CA VAL A 237 -12.54 -9.74 -12.61
C VAL A 237 -13.30 -10.34 -11.44
N VAL A 238 -14.63 -10.35 -11.52
CA VAL A 238 -15.53 -10.96 -10.53
C VAL A 238 -16.61 -11.72 -11.30
N PRO A 239 -16.33 -12.98 -11.66
CA PRO A 239 -17.31 -13.82 -12.36
C PRO A 239 -18.54 -14.06 -11.46
N PRO A 240 -19.74 -14.21 -12.06
CA PRO A 240 -20.93 -14.61 -11.33
C PRO A 240 -20.75 -16.03 -10.77
N ALA A 241 -21.42 -16.37 -9.67
CA ALA A 241 -21.35 -17.72 -9.11
C ALA A 241 -21.98 -18.74 -10.08
N THR A 242 -21.15 -19.52 -10.78
CA THR A 242 -21.59 -20.66 -11.60
C THR A 242 -20.89 -21.93 -11.12
N ASP A 243 -21.61 -23.06 -11.12
CA ASP A 243 -21.14 -24.32 -10.50
C ASP A 243 -19.89 -24.91 -11.17
N ASP A 244 -19.67 -24.63 -12.45
CA ASP A 244 -18.61 -25.25 -13.27
C ASP A 244 -17.30 -24.43 -13.35
N GLU A 245 -17.17 -23.36 -12.57
CA GLU A 245 -15.98 -22.52 -12.65
C GLU A 245 -14.74 -23.17 -12.03
N VAL A 246 -13.75 -23.46 -12.88
CA VAL A 246 -12.41 -23.86 -12.45
C VAL A 246 -11.62 -22.60 -12.12
N THR A 247 -11.19 -22.48 -10.86
CA THR A 247 -10.30 -21.40 -10.43
C THR A 247 -8.89 -21.90 -10.23
N VAL A 248 -7.93 -20.98 -10.30
CA VAL A 248 -6.53 -21.28 -9.96
C VAL A 248 -6.41 -21.84 -8.54
N GLY A 249 -7.30 -21.40 -7.65
CA GLY A 249 -7.35 -21.92 -6.29
C GLY A 249 -7.80 -23.38 -6.22
N LYS A 250 -8.86 -23.77 -6.96
CA LYS A 250 -9.29 -25.17 -7.06
C LYS A 250 -8.15 -26.05 -7.62
N PHE A 251 -7.46 -25.61 -8.66
CA PHE A 251 -6.32 -26.32 -9.24
C PHE A 251 -5.17 -26.55 -8.24
N TYR A 252 -4.70 -25.48 -7.57
CA TYR A 252 -3.63 -25.60 -6.58
C TYR A 252 -4.06 -26.34 -5.32
N ALA A 253 -5.34 -26.27 -4.92
CA ALA A 253 -5.87 -27.06 -3.82
C ALA A 253 -5.81 -28.56 -4.15
N THR A 254 -6.27 -28.97 -5.34
CA THR A 254 -6.17 -30.35 -5.81
C THR A 254 -4.71 -30.81 -5.87
N PHE A 255 -3.81 -29.99 -6.41
CA PHE A 255 -2.37 -30.29 -6.43
C PHE A 255 -1.80 -30.53 -5.03
N LEU A 256 -2.14 -29.67 -4.06
CA LEU A 256 -1.68 -29.80 -2.66
C LEU A 256 -2.24 -31.05 -1.98
N ILE A 257 -3.52 -31.38 -2.21
CA ILE A 257 -4.16 -32.60 -1.68
C ILE A 257 -3.48 -33.84 -2.26
N GLN A 258 -3.24 -33.86 -3.57
CA GLN A 258 -2.57 -34.98 -4.23
C GLN A 258 -1.12 -35.15 -3.76
N ASP A 259 -0.35 -34.06 -3.63
CA ASP A 259 1.02 -34.10 -3.09
C ASP A 259 1.02 -34.63 -1.65
N TYR A 260 0.08 -34.19 -0.82
CA TYR A 260 -0.08 -34.70 0.54
C TYR A 260 -0.37 -36.20 0.57
N PHE A 261 -1.32 -36.67 -0.24
CA PHE A 261 -1.67 -38.08 -0.32
C PHE A 261 -0.51 -38.96 -0.81
N ARG A 262 0.24 -38.51 -1.83
CA ARG A 262 1.44 -39.22 -2.32
C ARG A 262 2.50 -39.35 -1.23
N ARG A 263 2.75 -38.30 -0.45
CA ARG A 263 3.69 -38.34 0.68
C ARG A 263 3.20 -39.24 1.80
N PHE A 264 1.90 -39.20 2.09
CA PHE A 264 1.29 -40.08 3.09
C PHE A 264 1.44 -41.56 2.70
N LYS A 265 1.12 -41.91 1.46
CA LYS A 265 1.29 -43.27 0.93
C LYS A 265 2.75 -43.72 1.02
N LYS A 266 3.69 -42.89 0.58
CA LYS A 266 5.13 -43.18 0.67
C LYS A 266 5.59 -43.40 2.12
N LYS A 267 5.14 -42.56 3.06
CA LYS A 267 5.49 -42.69 4.49
C LYS A 267 4.89 -43.96 5.11
N LYS A 268 3.69 -44.34 4.68
CA LYS A 268 3.05 -45.60 5.10
C LYS A 268 3.84 -46.81 4.59
N GLU A 269 4.23 -46.81 3.31
CA GLU A 269 5.07 -47.87 2.71
C GLU A 269 6.46 -47.95 3.40
N GLU A 270 7.07 -46.82 3.75
CA GLU A 270 8.34 -46.79 4.50
C GLU A 270 8.18 -47.35 5.92
N ARG A 271 7.08 -47.04 6.61
CA ARG A 271 6.78 -47.60 7.93
C ARG A 271 6.53 -49.11 7.86
N GLU A 272 5.80 -49.57 6.85
CA GLU A 272 5.57 -51.01 6.62
C GLU A 272 6.89 -51.73 6.29
N ARG A 273 7.79 -51.11 5.53
CA ARG A 273 9.14 -51.65 5.27
C ARG A 273 10.03 -51.69 6.50
N MET A 274 10.00 -50.65 7.35
CA MET A 274 10.73 -50.66 8.63
C MET A 274 10.20 -51.76 9.55
N ASN A 275 8.89 -51.88 9.68
CA ASN A 275 8.27 -52.92 10.49
C ASN A 275 8.62 -54.34 9.99
N ASN A 276 8.66 -54.56 8.68
CA ASN A 276 9.11 -55.85 8.12
C ASN A 276 10.60 -56.10 8.37
N ARG A 277 11.46 -55.07 8.32
CA ARG A 277 12.88 -55.21 8.66
C ARG A 277 13.09 -55.52 10.14
N ASP A 278 12.38 -54.84 11.04
CA ASP A 278 12.44 -55.11 12.47
C ASP A 278 11.95 -56.54 12.78
N LEU A 279 10.94 -57.01 12.03
CA LEU A 279 10.47 -58.40 12.10
C LEU A 279 11.52 -59.40 11.59
N GLU A 280 12.23 -59.09 10.50
CA GLU A 280 13.33 -59.92 9.99
C GLU A 280 14.53 -59.94 10.96
N ASP A 281 14.90 -58.80 11.52
CA ASP A 281 16.00 -58.68 12.49
C ASP A 281 15.69 -59.42 13.79
N THR A 282 14.46 -59.33 14.30
CA THR A 282 14.03 -60.10 15.49
C THR A 282 14.03 -61.61 15.26
N VAL A 283 13.57 -62.07 14.08
CA VAL A 283 13.62 -63.51 13.72
C VAL A 283 15.06 -63.99 13.56
N ALA A 284 15.95 -63.20 12.96
CA ALA A 284 17.37 -63.51 12.84
C ALA A 284 18.08 -63.59 14.21
N LEU A 285 17.80 -62.64 15.11
CA LEU A 285 18.30 -62.66 16.49
C LEU A 285 17.79 -63.87 17.26
N GLN A 286 16.50 -64.22 17.13
CA GLN A 286 15.93 -65.40 17.78
C GLN A 286 16.54 -66.71 17.27
N ALA A 287 16.83 -66.80 15.96
CA ALA A 287 17.53 -67.94 15.38
C ALA A 287 18.98 -68.04 15.87
N GLY A 288 19.71 -66.91 15.95
CA GLY A 288 21.04 -66.85 16.54
C GLY A 288 21.07 -67.25 18.02
N LEU A 289 20.05 -66.83 18.78
CA LEU A 289 19.90 -67.19 20.20
C LEU A 289 19.59 -68.68 20.40
N ARG A 290 18.84 -69.31 19.48
CA ARG A 290 18.60 -70.76 19.47
C ARG A 290 19.86 -71.55 19.13
N SER A 291 20.64 -71.09 18.16
CA SER A 291 21.95 -71.70 17.85
C SER A 291 22.90 -71.62 19.04
N LEU A 292 22.92 -70.49 19.76
CA LEU A 292 23.65 -70.33 21.03
C LEU A 292 23.13 -71.23 22.15
N HIS A 293 21.86 -71.64 22.13
CA HIS A 293 21.26 -72.54 23.12
C HIS A 293 21.53 -74.02 22.82
N GLU A 294 21.77 -74.37 21.56
CA GLU A 294 22.18 -75.72 21.12
C GLU A 294 23.63 -76.04 21.50
N PHE A 295 24.49 -75.03 21.64
CA PHE A 295 25.78 -75.16 22.32
C PHE A 295 25.54 -75.01 23.83
N GLY A 296 25.60 -76.12 24.57
CA GLY A 296 25.19 -76.24 25.97
C GLY A 296 25.81 -75.26 26.99
N PRO A 297 25.35 -75.35 28.27
CA PRO A 297 25.30 -74.23 29.19
C PRO A 297 26.61 -74.03 29.96
N GLU A 298 27.57 -73.34 29.36
CA GLU A 298 28.59 -72.60 30.11
C GLU A 298 28.67 -71.19 29.55
N ILE A 299 27.86 -70.29 30.10
CA ILE A 299 28.19 -68.88 30.40
C ILE A 299 26.97 -68.31 31.15
N ARG A 300 27.12 -68.09 32.46
CA ARG A 300 26.21 -67.26 33.24
C ARG A 300 26.86 -65.90 33.51
N ARG A 301 26.01 -64.86 33.42
CA ARG A 301 26.10 -63.45 33.90
C ARG A 301 26.90 -62.49 33.00
N ALA A 302 26.54 -61.22 32.85
CA ALA A 302 25.57 -60.32 33.49
C ALA A 302 25.00 -59.37 32.40
N VAL A 303 23.81 -58.77 32.50
CA VAL A 303 23.52 -57.59 33.33
C VAL A 303 22.00 -57.43 33.45
N SER A 304 21.56 -57.21 34.69
CA SER A 304 20.24 -56.77 35.12
C SER A 304 20.08 -55.26 34.92
N GLY A 305 18.88 -54.81 34.55
CA GLY A 305 18.49 -53.41 34.56
C GLY A 305 17.01 -53.22 34.23
N ASN A 306 16.16 -53.14 35.27
CA ASN A 306 14.78 -52.64 35.21
C ASN A 306 14.76 -51.15 34.81
N LEU A 307 13.64 -50.67 34.26
CA LEU A 307 12.82 -49.56 34.79
C LEU A 307 11.65 -49.22 33.83
N ASP A 308 10.46 -49.41 34.38
CA ASP A 308 9.22 -48.61 34.35
C ASP A 308 8.43 -48.35 33.05
N GLU A 309 7.13 -48.68 33.17
CA GLU A 309 6.01 -48.27 32.33
C GLU A 309 5.77 -46.76 32.47
N ASP A 310 5.66 -46.04 31.34
CA ASP A 310 5.01 -44.74 31.32
C ASP A 310 3.94 -44.71 30.21
N ASN A 311 2.69 -44.67 30.66
CA ASN A 311 1.52 -44.22 29.93
C ASN A 311 1.71 -42.77 29.51
N PHE A 312 1.51 -42.44 28.22
CA PHE A 312 1.21 -41.06 27.82
C PHE A 312 0.00 -41.01 26.89
N GLU A 313 -0.98 -40.27 27.39
CA GLU A 313 -2.25 -39.88 26.79
C GLU A 313 -2.12 -39.07 25.49
N ASN A 314 -3.25 -39.01 24.80
CA ASN A 314 -3.61 -38.12 23.71
C ASN A 314 -3.16 -36.66 23.88
N GLY A 315 -2.61 -36.08 22.81
CA GLY A 315 -2.46 -34.62 22.65
C GLY A 315 -1.64 -34.25 21.40
N PRO A 316 -2.11 -33.33 20.54
CA PRO A 316 -1.40 -32.95 19.32
C PRO A 316 -0.35 -31.90 19.63
N ASP A 317 0.89 -32.07 19.17
CA ASP A 317 1.76 -30.98 18.68
C ASP A 317 3.14 -31.54 18.32
N TRP A 318 3.58 -31.30 17.08
CA TRP A 318 4.97 -31.49 16.68
C TRP A 318 5.46 -30.24 15.98
N GLU A 319 6.25 -29.44 16.71
CA GLU A 319 7.22 -28.52 16.13
C GLU A 319 8.45 -29.31 15.61
N PRO A 320 9.03 -28.94 14.45
CA PRO A 320 10.18 -29.66 13.89
C PRO A 320 11.52 -29.19 14.49
N MET A 321 12.17 -30.05 15.27
CA MET A 321 13.57 -29.88 15.67
C MET A 321 14.51 -30.15 14.48
N HIS A 322 15.07 -29.09 13.89
CA HIS A 322 16.30 -29.17 13.10
C HIS A 322 17.50 -28.83 13.99
N ARG A 323 18.32 -29.83 14.32
CA ARG A 323 19.78 -29.68 14.46
C ARG A 323 20.47 -31.03 14.32
N ARG A 324 21.16 -31.21 13.18
CA ARG A 324 22.13 -32.28 12.95
C ARG A 324 23.42 -31.93 13.69
N ASN A 325 24.01 -32.88 14.42
CA ASN A 325 25.45 -32.88 14.70
C ASN A 325 25.99 -34.28 14.40
N HIS A 326 26.89 -34.37 13.41
CA HIS A 326 27.73 -35.54 13.15
C HIS A 326 28.86 -35.59 14.18
N THR A 327 29.18 -36.77 14.69
CA THR A 327 30.34 -37.07 15.54
C THR A 327 31.37 -37.86 14.74
N LEU A 328 32.48 -37.22 14.36
CA LEU A 328 33.69 -37.90 13.89
C LEU A 328 34.91 -37.11 14.38
N PHE A 329 35.78 -37.82 15.13
CA PHE A 329 37.11 -37.47 15.66
C PHE A 329 37.22 -36.75 17.02
N GLY A 330 37.95 -37.40 17.94
CA GLY A 330 39.00 -36.75 18.74
C GLY A 330 38.88 -36.81 20.26
N ASN A 331 39.61 -37.75 20.87
CA ASN A 331 39.94 -37.76 22.31
C ASN A 331 40.85 -36.57 22.71
N VAL A 332 40.96 -36.37 24.03
CA VAL A 332 42.00 -35.65 24.80
C VAL A 332 41.70 -34.19 25.16
N TRP A 333 41.19 -33.95 26.38
CA TRP A 333 41.93 -33.20 27.41
C TRP A 333 41.28 -33.34 28.78
N SER A 334 42.09 -33.73 29.76
CA SER A 334 41.75 -33.73 31.18
C SER A 334 42.12 -32.39 31.83
N GLN A 335 41.46 -32.09 32.94
CA GLN A 335 41.83 -31.16 34.00
C GLN A 335 41.70 -29.66 33.72
N LEU A 336 40.73 -29.02 34.37
CA LEU A 336 41.02 -27.97 35.37
C LEU A 336 39.77 -27.58 36.19
N SER A 337 40.00 -27.56 37.50
CA SER A 337 39.34 -26.81 38.59
C SER A 337 37.83 -26.99 38.84
N THR A 338 37.43 -27.71 39.89
CA THR A 338 37.08 -27.17 41.24
C THR A 338 36.20 -25.91 41.23
N VAL A 339 34.97 -26.01 41.74
CA VAL A 339 34.54 -25.46 43.04
C VAL A 339 33.07 -25.89 43.31
N LYS A 340 32.83 -26.28 44.57
CA LYS A 340 31.56 -26.74 45.15
C LYS A 340 30.67 -25.57 45.63
N LEU A 341 29.41 -25.93 45.98
CA LEU A 341 28.45 -25.31 46.92
C LEU A 341 27.52 -24.24 46.28
N ARG A 342 26.22 -24.11 46.60
CA ARG A 342 25.34 -24.70 47.64
C ARG A 342 23.86 -24.45 47.26
N LYS A 343 22.97 -25.21 47.91
CA LYS A 343 21.49 -25.25 47.79
C LYS A 343 20.80 -24.10 48.59
N ALA A 344 19.79 -23.45 47.98
CA ALA A 344 18.45 -22.95 48.42
C ALA A 344 18.24 -22.30 49.84
N PRO A 345 17.06 -21.74 50.25
CA PRO A 345 15.75 -21.53 49.59
C PRO A 345 15.02 -20.15 49.85
N ALA A 346 13.81 -19.96 49.27
CA ALA A 346 12.58 -19.27 49.77
C ALA A 346 12.65 -17.80 50.31
N THR A 347 11.71 -16.85 50.15
CA THR A 347 10.29 -16.73 49.71
C THR A 347 9.89 -15.24 49.76
N PHE A 348 8.88 -14.85 48.95
CA PHE A 348 7.88 -13.79 49.18
C PHE A 348 8.27 -12.29 49.11
N HIS A 349 7.74 -11.56 48.12
CA HIS A 349 6.78 -10.46 48.32
C HIS A 349 6.19 -9.96 46.99
N GLN A 350 4.88 -9.75 47.03
CA GLN A 350 3.99 -9.20 46.02
C GLN A 350 4.02 -7.67 46.04
N SER A 351 4.10 -7.01 44.89
CA SER A 351 3.61 -5.63 44.74
C SER A 351 3.13 -5.36 43.31
N ASP A 352 1.90 -4.89 43.25
CA ASP A 352 1.17 -4.40 42.09
C ASP A 352 1.91 -3.29 41.32
N GLY A 353 1.70 -3.25 40.01
CA GLY A 353 2.16 -2.18 39.14
C GLY A 353 1.46 -2.27 37.78
N LYS A 354 0.34 -1.56 37.68
CA LYS A 354 -0.40 -1.27 36.44
C LYS A 354 0.52 -0.64 35.40
N ASP A 355 0.34 -1.04 34.14
CA ASP A 355 0.18 -0.16 32.97
C ASP A 355 0.59 -0.92 31.71
N ASN A 356 -0.39 -1.30 30.89
CA ASN A 356 -0.22 -1.38 29.45
C ASN A 356 -1.58 -1.13 28.79
N GLN A 357 -1.71 0.10 28.27
CA GLN A 357 -2.79 0.56 27.42
C GLN A 357 -2.97 -0.38 26.23
N GLU A 358 -4.16 -0.99 26.16
CA GLU A 358 -4.73 -1.44 24.90
C GLU A 358 -4.91 -0.24 23.96
N PHE A 359 -4.04 -0.13 22.96
CA PHE A 359 -4.31 0.73 21.80
C PHE A 359 -5.38 0.09 20.93
N VAL A 360 -6.64 0.33 21.28
CA VAL A 360 -7.81 0.12 20.42
C VAL A 360 -7.76 1.16 19.31
N PHE A 361 -7.21 0.81 18.14
CA PHE A 361 -7.36 1.66 16.95
C PHE A 361 -8.71 1.41 16.27
N SER A 362 -9.50 2.47 16.33
CA SER A 362 -10.88 2.63 15.89
C SER A 362 -11.15 2.17 14.45
N ARG A 363 -12.28 1.47 14.31
CA ARG A 363 -12.88 0.80 13.14
C ARG A 363 -13.46 1.77 12.09
N GLY A 364 -12.85 2.95 11.90
CA GLY A 364 -13.47 4.08 11.17
C GLY A 364 -12.85 4.52 9.84
N LYS A 365 -11.68 4.00 9.43
CA LYS A 365 -10.96 4.52 8.23
C LYS A 365 -10.96 3.61 6.99
N THR A 366 -11.63 2.47 7.02
CA THR A 366 -11.57 1.45 5.95
C THR A 366 -12.37 1.78 4.68
N ASN A 367 -13.28 2.75 4.70
CA ASN A 367 -14.19 2.99 3.56
C ASN A 367 -13.69 4.01 2.51
N ILE A 368 -12.82 4.95 2.87
CA ILE A 368 -12.37 6.03 1.95
C ILE A 368 -11.10 5.60 1.19
N PHE A 369 -10.18 4.90 1.85
CA PHE A 369 -8.97 4.34 1.23
C PHE A 369 -9.29 3.28 0.17
N ASN A 370 -10.35 2.51 0.37
CA ASN A 370 -10.79 1.47 -0.56
C ASN A 370 -11.19 2.03 -1.93
N LYS A 371 -11.79 3.22 -1.96
CA LYS A 371 -12.29 3.87 -3.19
C LYS A 371 -11.14 4.40 -4.07
N LYS A 372 -10.05 4.88 -3.48
CA LYS A 372 -8.88 5.44 -4.21
C LYS A 372 -7.97 4.34 -4.76
N SER A 373 -7.70 3.28 -4.00
CA SER A 373 -6.99 2.10 -4.52
C SER A 373 -7.78 1.46 -5.67
N PHE A 374 -9.12 1.37 -5.53
CA PHE A 374 -9.99 0.99 -6.62
C PHE A 374 -9.87 1.92 -7.84
N ASN A 375 -9.88 3.24 -7.67
CA ASN A 375 -9.76 4.20 -8.78
C ASN A 375 -8.39 4.17 -9.49
N LEU A 376 -7.30 3.88 -8.78
CA LEU A 376 -5.98 3.71 -9.37
C LEU A 376 -5.91 2.43 -10.22
N ILE A 377 -6.53 1.36 -9.72
CA ILE A 377 -6.73 0.12 -10.45
C ILE A 377 -7.59 0.38 -11.71
N ILE A 378 -8.62 1.23 -11.65
CA ILE A 378 -9.41 1.66 -12.83
C ILE A 378 -8.56 2.45 -13.83
N PHE A 379 -7.78 3.43 -13.38
CA PHE A 379 -7.01 4.27 -14.31
C PHE A 379 -6.03 3.42 -15.10
N ARG A 380 -5.39 2.44 -14.45
CA ARG A 380 -4.52 1.46 -15.11
C ARG A 380 -5.30 0.42 -15.93
N PHE A 381 -6.47 -0.04 -15.48
CA PHE A 381 -7.36 -0.90 -16.28
C PHE A 381 -7.85 -0.22 -17.57
N ASN A 382 -8.25 1.05 -17.49
CA ASN A 382 -8.68 1.84 -18.64
C ASN A 382 -7.49 2.26 -19.52
N SER A 383 -6.31 2.52 -18.96
CA SER A 383 -5.11 2.84 -19.75
C SER A 383 -4.59 1.64 -20.55
N SER A 384 -4.70 0.42 -20.00
CA SER A 384 -4.41 -0.84 -20.72
C SER A 384 -5.40 -1.11 -21.86
N ILE A 385 -6.65 -0.67 -21.72
CA ILE A 385 -7.66 -0.70 -22.80
C ILE A 385 -7.41 0.41 -23.82
N GLY A 386 -6.96 1.59 -23.38
CA GLY A 386 -6.65 2.74 -24.23
C GLY A 386 -5.52 2.48 -25.22
N SER A 387 -4.53 1.66 -24.88
CA SER A 387 -3.45 1.29 -25.81
C SER A 387 -3.86 0.24 -26.85
N LYS A 388 -5.07 -0.32 -26.78
CA LYS A 388 -5.62 -1.28 -27.76
C LYS A 388 -6.69 -0.68 -28.68
N ILE A 389 -6.93 0.64 -28.62
CA ILE A 389 -7.85 1.36 -29.52
C ILE A 389 -7.09 2.33 -30.45
N THR A 390 -5.77 2.48 -30.29
CA THR A 390 -4.92 3.31 -31.17
C THR A 390 -3.62 2.60 -31.57
N THR A 391 -3.74 1.42 -32.18
CA THR A 391 -2.77 0.85 -33.13
C THR A 391 -3.48 -0.18 -33.98
#